data_AF-A0A1Y2FDB7-F1
#
_entry.id   AF-A0A1Y2FDB7-F1
#
_cell.length_a   1.000
_cell.length_b   1.000
_cell.length_c   1.000
_cell.angle_alpha   90.00
_cell.angle_beta   90.00
_cell.angle_gamma   90.00
#
_symmetry.space_group_name_H-M   'P 1'
#
loop_
_entity.id
_entity.type
_entity.pdbx_description
1 polymer ?
#
loop_
_entity_poly.entity_id
_entity_poly.type
_entity_poly.pdbx_seq_one_letter_code
_entity_poly.pdbx_strand_id
1 'polypeptide(L)' 'MSNERAESKAFLHDLLNQTLRMTVSDGRSFVGNFMCTDRDASVILSDTWEYRGGKATLEGLI' A
#
# COMPACT_ATOMS: atom_id res chain seq x y z
N MET A 1 14.89 15.29 -19.96
CA MET A 1 13.80 14.80 -19.10
C MET A 1 13.80 13.29 -19.18
N SER A 2 14.62 12.65 -18.36
CA SER A 2 14.84 11.20 -18.38
C SER A 2 13.60 10.48 -17.87
N ASN A 3 12.99 9.71 -18.77
CA ASN A 3 12.08 8.57 -18.61
C ASN A 3 11.44 8.26 -17.23
N GLU A 4 10.62 9.16 -16.69
CA GLU A 4 9.82 8.99 -15.45
C GLU A 4 9.08 7.64 -15.36
N ARG A 5 8.52 7.16 -16.48
CA ARG A 5 7.81 5.87 -16.50
C ARG A 5 8.71 4.67 -16.19
N ALA A 6 9.96 4.70 -16.66
CA ALA A 6 10.90 3.62 -16.35
C ALA A 6 11.33 3.67 -14.89
N GLU A 7 11.51 4.87 -14.32
CA GLU A 7 11.81 5.05 -12.91
C GLU A 7 10.65 4.54 -12.03
N SER A 8 9.40 4.87 -12.37
CA SER A 8 8.23 4.33 -11.66
C SER A 8 8.13 2.82 -11.77
N LYS A 9 8.39 2.25 -12.95
CA LYS A 9 8.37 0.80 -13.14
C LYS A 9 9.46 0.10 -12.33
N ALA A 10 10.67 0.65 -12.30
CA ALA A 10 11.77 0.14 -11.49
C ALA A 10 11.42 0.18 -10.00
N PHE A 11 10.88 1.31 -9.53
CA PHE A 11 10.43 1.46 -8.15
C PHE A 11 9.36 0.42 -7.77
N LEU A 12 8.33 0.24 -8.58
CA LEU A 12 7.29 -0.75 -8.33
C LEU A 12 7.83 -2.18 -8.37
N HIS A 13 8.79 -2.46 -9.25
CA HIS A 13 9.45 -3.75 -9.33
C HIS A 13 10.26 -4.05 -8.07
N ASP A 14 10.97 -3.06 -7.53
CA ASP A 14 11.77 -3.22 -6.31
C ASP A 14 10.90 -3.49 -5.08
N LEU A 15 9.64 -3.03 -5.08
CA LEU A 15 8.68 -3.30 -4.01
C LEU A 15 8.10 -4.72 -4.05
N LEU A 16 8.29 -5.48 -5.14
CA LEU A 16 7.75 -6.85 -5.25
C LEU A 16 8.30 -7.75 -4.15
N ASN A 17 7.43 -8.56 -3.57
CA ASN A 17 7.68 -9.45 -2.44
C ASN A 17 8.09 -8.74 -1.13
N GLN A 18 8.07 -7.40 -1.07
CA GLN A 18 8.23 -6.68 0.19
C GLN A 18 6.91 -6.62 0.95
N THR A 19 6.98 -6.66 2.28
CA THR A 19 5.81 -6.43 3.13
C THR A 19 5.45 -4.95 3.13
N LEU A 20 4.26 -4.61 2.63
CA LEU A 20 3.74 -3.26 2.60
C LEU A 20 2.57 -3.09 3.57
N ARG A 21 2.46 -1.89 4.14
CA ARG A 21 1.26 -1.43 4.82
C ARG A 21 0.48 -0.49 3.89
N MET A 22 -0.75 -0.86 3.56
CA MET A 22 -1.64 -0.08 2.70
C MET A 22 -2.87 0.39 3.49
N THR A 23 -3.16 1.68 3.46
CA THR A 23 -4.40 2.24 4.02
C THR A 23 -5.37 2.50 2.87
N VAL A 24 -6.56 1.90 2.95
CA VAL A 24 -7.63 2.12 1.96
C VAL A 24 -8.53 3.27 2.40
N SER A 25 -9.31 3.81 1.47
CA SER A 25 -10.13 5.02 1.67
C SER A 25 -11.17 4.92 2.77
N ASP A 26 -11.61 3.71 3.13
CA ASP A 26 -12.57 3.48 4.22
C ASP A 26 -11.91 3.36 5.61
N GLY A 27 -10.60 3.60 5.70
CA GLY A 27 -9.85 3.64 6.96
C GLY A 27 -9.26 2.29 7.40
N ARG A 28 -9.50 1.19 6.67
CA ARG A 28 -8.82 -0.08 6.94
C ARG A 28 -7.35 -0.01 6.55
N SER A 29 -6.50 -0.69 7.32
CA SER A 29 -5.09 -0.92 6.96
C SER A 29 -4.86 -2.40 6.66
N PHE A 30 -4.19 -2.71 5.56
CA PHE A 30 -3.74 -4.06 5.21
C PHE A 30 -2.22 -4.12 5.32
N VAL A 31 -1.69 -5.20 5.88
CA VAL A 31 -0.26 -5.50 5.87
C VAL A 31 -0.07 -6.85 5.20
N GLY A 32 0.72 -6.90 4.14
CA GLY A 32 0.96 -8.13 3.37
C GLY A 32 2.06 -7.94 2.34
N ASN A 33 2.45 -9.02 1.68
CA ASN A 33 3.53 -9.02 0.71
C ASN A 33 3.02 -8.54 -0.66
N PHE A 34 3.65 -7.51 -1.24
CA PHE A 34 3.24 -6.90 -2.50
C PHE A 34 3.58 -7.80 -3.69
N MET A 35 2.56 -8.34 -4.35
CA MET A 35 2.75 -9.32 -5.43
C MET A 35 2.72 -8.72 -6.82
N CYS A 36 1.82 -7.76 -7.04
CA CYS A 36 1.74 -7.02 -8.29
C CYS A 36 0.80 -5.83 -8.16
N THR A 37 0.89 -4.95 -9.16
CA THR A 37 -0.08 -3.88 -9.40
C THR A 37 -0.37 -3.76 -10.89
N ASP A 38 -1.51 -3.16 -11.24
CA ASP A 38 -1.88 -2.82 -12.61
C ASP A 38 -1.77 -1.31 -12.89
N ARG A 39 -2.21 -0.90 -14.08
CA ARG A 39 -2.20 0.50 -14.52
C ARG A 39 -3.17 1.41 -13.74
N ASP A 40 -4.16 0.83 -13.07
CA ASP A 40 -5.21 1.53 -12.32
C ASP A 40 -4.92 1.51 -10.81
N ALA A 41 -3.71 1.06 -10.44
CA ALA A 41 -3.23 0.91 -9.06
C ALA A 41 -4.00 -0.13 -8.23
N SER A 42 -4.63 -1.11 -8.87
CA SER A 42 -5.16 -2.28 -8.17
C SER A 42 -3.98 -3.12 -7.65
N VAL A 43 -3.96 -3.45 -6.35
CA VAL A 43 -2.86 -4.18 -5.72
C VAL A 43 -3.29 -5.56 -5.26
N ILE A 44 -2.42 -6.55 -5.50
CA ILE A 44 -2.54 -7.89 -4.92
C ILE A 44 -1.50 -8.04 -3.81
N LEU A 45 -1.97 -8.50 -2.64
CA LEU A 45 -1.14 -8.85 -1.50
C LEU A 45 -1.24 -10.37 -1.21
N SER A 46 -0.15 -11.01 -0.79
CA SER A 46 -0.19 -12.33 -0.12
C SER A 46 -0.01 -12.18 1.39
N ASP A 47 -0.28 -13.26 2.13
CA ASP A 47 -0.04 -13.36 3.58
C ASP A 47 -0.54 -12.13 4.33
N THR A 48 -1.79 -11.75 4.05
CA THR A 48 -2.31 -10.42 4.39
C THR A 48 -3.09 -10.42 5.70
N TRP A 49 -2.78 -9.45 6.57
CA TRP A 49 -3.53 -9.14 7.77
C TRP A 49 -4.30 -7.82 7.62
N GLU A 50 -5.57 -7.84 8.02
CA GLU A 50 -6.42 -6.66 8.08
C GLU A 50 -6.40 -6.07 9.49
N TYR A 51 -6.06 -4.78 9.59
CA TYR A 51 -6.15 -4.00 10.81
C TYR A 51 -7.33 -3.04 10.73
N ARG A 52 -8.33 -3.30 11.58
CA ARG A 52 -9.47 -2.41 11.84
C ARG A 52 -9.14 -1.47 12.99
N GLY A 53 -8.10 -0.66 12.81
CA GLY A 53 -7.82 0.44 13.72
C GLY A 53 -8.75 1.59 13.39
N GLY A 54 -9.83 1.76 14.15
CA GLY A 54 -10.66 2.95 14.07
C GLY A 54 -9.79 4.19 14.14
N LYS A 55 -10.19 5.24 13.42
CA LYS A 55 -9.58 6.58 13.40
C LYS A 55 -9.05 6.91 14.81
N ALA A 56 -7.75 6.78 15.04
CA ALA A 56 -7.11 7.47 16.15
C ALA A 56 -7.02 8.94 15.75
N THR A 57 -8.18 9.58 15.55
CA THR A 57 -8.23 11.01 15.66
C THR A 57 -7.84 11.30 17.08
N LEU A 58 -6.77 12.07 17.25
CA LEU A 58 -6.44 12.79 18.49
C LEU A 58 -7.53 13.85 18.78
N GLU A 59 -8.81 13.48 18.73
CA GLU A 59 -9.97 14.35 18.98
C GLU A 59 -10.72 13.90 20.23
N GLY A 60 -9.98 13.47 21.25
CA GLY A 60 -10.57 13.01 22.51
C GLY A 60 -9.60 13.04 23.69
N LEU A 61 -8.55 13.86 23.62
CA LEU A 61 -7.72 14.19 24.78
C LEU A 61 -7.82 15.69 25.06
N ILE A 62 -8.97 16.11 25.59
CA ILE A 62 -9.14 17.30 26.42
C ILE A 62 -10.14 16.96 27.51
#